data_AF-A0A0D3RIE6-F1
#
_entry.id   AF-A0A0D3RIE6-F1
#
_cell.length_a   1.000
_cell.length_b   1.000
_cell.length_c   1.000
_cell.angle_alpha   90.00
_cell.angle_beta   90.00
_cell.angle_gamma   90.00
#
_symmetry.space_group_name_H-M   'P 1'
#
loop_
_entity.id
_entity.type
_entity.pdbx_description
1 polymer ?
#
loop_
_entity_poly.entity_id
_entity_poly.type
_entity_poly.pdbx_seq_one_letter_code
_entity_poly.pdbx_strand_id
1 'polypeptide(L)'
;HGDGTSSPVYFNTYQRGPHESLFKTIPQPSWEEFKFGGKFGYLDLFLKGDGDPAPQWRYTDAPDADARAIQATYWAAKWAGPEGAKKLEGVRAKAAKMGDFVRYSLFDKYFKEIGCASTSCTPGKDYSSATYLIG
;
A
#
# COMPACT_ATOMS: atom_id res chain seq x y z
N HIS A 1 4.52 -2.87 -15.53
CA HIS A 1 5.69 -3.41 -16.25
C HIS A 1 6.63 -2.25 -16.60
N GLY A 2 7.94 -2.49 -16.68
CA GLY A 2 8.97 -1.44 -16.81
C GLY A 2 9.34 -1.11 -18.26
N ASP A 3 8.37 -0.91 -19.15
CA ASP A 3 8.62 -0.72 -20.59
C ASP A 3 9.09 0.69 -20.99
N GLY A 4 9.03 1.66 -20.08
CA GLY A 4 9.44 3.05 -20.32
C GLY A 4 8.56 3.82 -21.30
N THR A 5 7.41 3.27 -21.72
CA THR A 5 6.57 3.87 -22.77
C THR A 5 5.08 3.87 -22.44
N SER A 6 4.59 2.89 -21.68
CA SER A 6 3.18 2.81 -21.29
C SER A 6 2.79 3.92 -20.29
N SER A 7 1.51 4.30 -20.28
CA SER A 7 0.92 5.23 -19.31
C SER A 7 -0.44 4.71 -18.84
N PRO A 8 -0.82 4.89 -17.55
CA PRO A 8 -0.05 5.50 -16.47
C PRO A 8 1.11 4.64 -15.96
N VAL A 9 2.13 5.28 -15.38
CA VAL A 9 3.31 4.61 -14.80
C VAL A 9 3.19 4.56 -13.27
N TYR A 10 3.35 3.38 -12.68
CA TYR A 10 3.43 3.21 -11.23
C TYR A 10 4.85 3.45 -10.72
N PHE A 11 4.99 4.39 -9.79
CA PHE A 11 6.26 4.76 -9.16
C PHE A 11 6.04 5.01 -7.67
N ASN A 12 7.14 5.05 -6.93
CA ASN A 12 7.16 5.48 -5.54
C ASN A 12 8.22 6.59 -5.34
N THR A 13 8.32 7.11 -4.13
CA THR A 13 9.33 8.10 -3.72
C THR A 13 9.84 7.78 -2.30
N TYR A 14 9.03 8.01 -1.27
CA TYR A 14 9.40 7.88 0.14
C TYR A 14 9.76 6.44 0.54
N GLN A 15 10.98 6.23 1.03
CA GLN A 15 11.50 4.92 1.48
C GLN A 15 12.57 5.02 2.59
N ARG A 16 13.04 6.21 3.00
CA ARG A 16 14.21 6.39 3.90
C ARG A 16 13.89 7.09 5.22
N GLY A 17 12.68 6.90 5.72
CA GLY A 17 12.29 7.30 7.07
C GLY A 17 11.90 8.78 7.23
N PRO A 18 11.65 9.23 8.46
CA PRO A 18 10.93 10.48 8.73
C PRO A 18 11.67 11.77 8.33
N HIS A 19 12.98 11.71 8.11
CA HIS A 19 13.78 12.86 7.70
C HIS A 19 13.94 12.99 6.16
N GLU A 20 13.33 12.08 5.40
CA GLU A 20 13.23 12.15 3.94
C GLU A 20 12.08 13.07 3.52
N SER A 21 12.35 14.37 3.42
CA SER A 21 11.42 15.31 2.79
C SER A 21 11.25 15.01 1.30
N LEU A 22 10.16 15.51 0.68
CA LEU A 22 9.91 15.43 -0.77
C LEU A 22 11.17 15.73 -1.61
N PHE A 23 11.88 16.81 -1.29
CA PHE A 23 13.09 17.26 -2.00
C PHE A 23 14.30 16.33 -1.88
N LYS A 24 14.24 15.32 -1.01
CA LYS A 24 15.32 14.36 -0.78
C LYS A 24 15.03 13.02 -1.41
N THR A 25 13.81 12.74 -1.88
CA THR A 25 13.43 11.46 -2.47
C THR A 25 14.14 11.19 -3.80
N ILE A 26 14.19 9.92 -4.20
CA ILE A 26 14.67 9.50 -5.52
C ILE A 26 13.52 8.73 -6.17
N PRO A 27 12.74 9.32 -7.10
CA PRO A 27 11.62 8.64 -7.74
C PRO A 27 12.06 7.34 -8.44
N GLN A 28 11.37 6.25 -8.12
CA GLN A 28 11.73 4.89 -8.53
C GLN A 28 10.50 4.10 -9.00
N PRO A 29 10.63 3.22 -10.00
CA PRO A 29 9.49 2.45 -10.50
C PRO A 29 9.00 1.44 -9.45
N SER A 30 7.69 1.24 -9.38
CA SER A 30 7.09 0.15 -8.58
C SER A 30 7.46 -1.23 -9.11
N TRP A 31 7.73 -1.32 -10.42
CA TRP A 31 8.17 -2.53 -11.11
C TRP A 31 9.67 -2.43 -11.42
N GLU A 32 10.49 -3.17 -10.69
CA GLU A 32 11.94 -3.11 -10.74
C GLU A 32 12.51 -4.29 -11.54
N GLU A 33 13.04 -3.98 -12.73
CA GLU A 33 13.68 -4.92 -13.66
C GLU A 33 15.17 -4.59 -13.87
N PHE A 34 15.76 -3.71 -13.05
CA PHE A 34 17.14 -3.24 -13.16
C PHE A 34 17.45 -2.51 -14.48
N LYS A 35 16.41 -1.99 -15.14
CA LYS A 35 16.53 -1.21 -16.39
C LYS A 35 17.06 0.21 -16.17
N PHE A 36 16.83 0.78 -14.99
CA PHE A 36 17.20 2.13 -14.62
C PHE A 36 17.81 2.13 -13.22
N GLY A 37 18.60 3.15 -12.88
CA GLY A 37 19.31 3.20 -11.59
C GLY A 37 20.69 2.57 -11.68
N GLY A 38 21.13 1.91 -10.59
CA GLY A 38 22.41 1.22 -10.50
C GLY A 38 22.36 -0.24 -10.96
N LYS A 39 23.35 -1.05 -10.53
CA LYS A 39 23.45 -2.48 -10.86
C LYS A 39 22.19 -3.27 -10.47
N PHE A 40 21.57 -2.92 -9.35
CA PHE A 40 20.36 -3.57 -8.82
C PHE A 40 19.14 -2.63 -8.87
N GLY A 41 19.11 -1.79 -9.91
CA GLY A 41 18.12 -0.74 -10.04
C GLY A 41 18.21 0.26 -8.89
N TYR A 42 17.12 0.41 -8.14
CA TYR A 42 17.06 1.29 -6.96
C TYR A 42 17.03 0.53 -5.63
N LEU A 43 17.09 -0.80 -5.63
CA LEU A 43 16.79 -1.61 -4.43
C LEU A 43 17.82 -1.42 -3.32
N ASP A 44 19.10 -1.37 -3.67
CA ASP A 44 20.22 -1.24 -2.74
C ASP A 44 20.33 0.14 -2.08
N LEU A 45 19.54 1.12 -2.54
CA LEU A 45 19.36 2.41 -1.86
C LEU A 45 18.48 2.32 -0.61
N PHE A 46 17.61 1.31 -0.53
CA PHE A 46 16.54 1.25 0.48
C PHE A 46 16.65 0.05 1.41
N LEU A 47 17.10 -1.09 0.90
CA LEU A 47 17.18 -2.32 1.66
C LEU A 47 18.56 -2.94 1.50
N LYS A 48 19.16 -3.28 2.64
CA LYS A 48 20.34 -4.14 2.68
C LYS A 48 19.87 -5.56 2.99
N GLY A 49 20.20 -6.50 2.11
CA GLY A 49 19.91 -7.92 2.28
C GLY A 49 21.16 -8.77 2.27
N ASP A 50 20.98 -10.06 2.56
CA ASP A 50 22.01 -11.07 2.35
C ASP A 50 21.99 -11.50 0.87
N GLY A 51 22.99 -11.05 0.12
CA GLY A 51 23.14 -11.36 -1.32
C GLY A 51 22.59 -10.29 -2.26
N ASP A 52 22.64 -10.61 -3.57
CA ASP A 52 22.23 -9.71 -4.64
C ASP A 52 20.69 -9.64 -4.73
N PRO A 53 20.08 -8.44 -4.80
CA PRO A 53 18.64 -8.29 -4.96
C PRO A 53 18.11 -8.91 -6.26
N ALA A 54 16.87 -9.41 -6.22
CA ALA A 54 16.16 -9.92 -7.40
C ALA A 54 15.20 -8.87 -7.99
N PRO A 55 14.95 -8.90 -9.31
CA PRO A 55 13.86 -8.16 -9.94
C PRO A 55 12.53 -8.44 -9.25
N GLN A 56 11.76 -7.39 -8.99
CA GLN A 56 10.57 -7.49 -8.14
C GLN A 56 9.59 -6.35 -8.40
N TRP A 57 8.40 -6.46 -7.82
CA TRP A 57 7.41 -5.39 -7.83
C TRP A 57 6.94 -5.09 -6.41
N ARG A 58 6.63 -3.83 -6.15
CA ARG A 58 6.11 -3.36 -4.86
C ARG A 58 5.18 -2.17 -5.04
N TYR A 59 4.06 -2.21 -4.34
CA TYR A 59 3.06 -1.14 -4.30
C TYR A 59 2.85 -0.72 -2.84
N THR A 60 2.48 0.53 -2.63
CA THR A 60 2.17 1.08 -1.31
C THR A 60 0.77 1.64 -1.37
N ASP A 61 -0.10 1.09 -0.54
CA ASP A 61 -1.46 1.61 -0.40
C ASP A 61 -1.44 2.93 0.38
N ALA A 62 -2.42 3.79 0.11
CA ALA A 62 -2.73 4.96 0.93
C ALA A 62 -4.12 4.71 1.54
N PRO A 63 -4.20 4.07 2.71
CA PRO A 63 -5.46 3.52 3.22
C PRO A 63 -6.56 4.58 3.47
N ASP A 64 -6.18 5.84 3.69
CA ASP A 64 -7.11 6.96 3.77
C ASP A 64 -7.83 7.24 2.44
N ALA A 65 -7.14 7.06 1.30
CA ALA A 65 -7.71 7.25 -0.02
C ALA A 65 -8.72 6.16 -0.36
N ASP A 66 -8.40 4.91 -0.04
CA ASP A 66 -9.30 3.78 -0.23
C ASP A 66 -10.53 3.89 0.69
N ALA A 67 -10.33 4.23 1.97
CA ALA A 67 -11.42 4.52 2.89
C ALA A 67 -12.32 5.66 2.39
N ARG A 68 -11.74 6.72 1.82
CA ARG A 68 -12.49 7.84 1.22
C ARG A 68 -13.29 7.40 -0.01
N ALA A 69 -12.76 6.51 -0.84
CA ALA A 69 -13.49 5.96 -2.00
C ALA A 69 -14.68 5.09 -1.55
N ILE A 70 -14.51 4.29 -0.49
CA ILE A 70 -15.59 3.51 0.12
C ILE A 70 -16.65 4.44 0.70
N GLN A 71 -16.24 5.48 1.44
CA GLN A 71 -17.13 6.49 2.00
C GLN A 71 -17.95 7.20 0.90
N ALA A 72 -17.31 7.60 -0.20
CA ALA A 72 -17.97 8.23 -1.33
C ALA A 72 -18.99 7.27 -1.98
N THR A 73 -18.63 6.00 -2.13
CA THR A 73 -19.53 4.98 -2.69
C THR A 73 -20.76 4.73 -1.81
N TYR A 74 -20.59 4.77 -0.49
CA TYR A 74 -21.70 4.69 0.47
C TYR A 74 -22.69 5.85 0.27
N TRP A 75 -22.20 7.08 0.20
CA TRP A 75 -23.05 8.25 -0.01
C TRP A 75 -23.72 8.26 -1.37
N ALA A 76 -23.01 7.85 -2.42
CA ALA A 76 -23.59 7.69 -3.76
C ALA A 76 -24.78 6.73 -3.74
N ALA A 77 -24.66 5.58 -3.08
CA ALA A 77 -25.75 4.63 -2.95
C ALA A 77 -26.93 5.20 -2.14
N LYS A 78 -26.66 5.94 -1.06
CA LYS A 78 -27.69 6.61 -0.25
C LYS A 78 -28.45 7.66 -1.06
N TRP A 79 -27.74 8.54 -1.77
CA TRP A 79 -28.35 9.62 -2.55
C TRP A 79 -29.07 9.13 -3.79
N ALA A 80 -28.63 8.02 -4.39
CA ALA A 80 -29.28 7.43 -5.55
C ALA A 80 -30.63 6.75 -5.22
N GLY A 81 -30.96 6.57 -3.93
CA GLY A 81 -32.16 5.85 -3.48
C GLY A 81 -32.15 4.36 -3.87
N PRO A 82 -33.22 3.61 -3.56
CA PRO A 82 -33.23 2.15 -3.73
C PRO A 82 -32.98 1.68 -5.17
N GLU A 83 -33.65 2.29 -6.15
CA GLU A 83 -33.49 1.90 -7.56
C GLU A 83 -32.14 2.32 -8.15
N GLY A 84 -31.62 3.49 -7.75
CA GLY A 84 -30.29 3.93 -8.15
C GLY A 84 -29.17 3.10 -7.51
N ALA A 85 -29.34 2.67 -6.26
CA ALA A 85 -28.40 1.79 -5.58
C ALA A 85 -28.29 0.40 -6.22
N LYS A 86 -29.37 -0.11 -6.85
CA LYS A 86 -29.34 -1.33 -7.68
C LYS A 86 -28.49 -1.12 -8.94
N LYS A 87 -28.63 0.04 -9.61
CA LYS A 87 -27.79 0.40 -10.78
C LYS A 87 -26.30 0.54 -10.43
N LEU A 88 -25.99 0.87 -9.18
CA LEU A 88 -24.62 1.00 -8.66
C LEU A 88 -24.04 -0.30 -8.08
N GLU A 89 -24.73 -1.44 -8.17
CA GLU A 89 -24.31 -2.71 -7.55
C GLU A 89 -22.86 -3.08 -7.87
N GLY A 90 -22.44 -3.00 -9.14
CA GLY A 90 -21.07 -3.32 -9.52
C GLY A 90 -20.01 -2.40 -8.90
N VAL A 91 -20.32 -1.11 -8.70
CA VAL A 91 -19.41 -0.16 -8.02
C VAL A 91 -19.38 -0.42 -6.52
N ARG A 92 -20.55 -0.68 -5.92
CA ARG A 92 -20.66 -1.05 -4.50
C ARG A 92 -19.91 -2.34 -4.18
N ALA A 93 -19.98 -3.34 -5.06
CA ALA A 93 -19.24 -4.58 -4.93
C ALA A 93 -17.71 -4.34 -4.98
N LYS A 94 -17.24 -3.46 -5.88
CA LYS A 94 -15.83 -3.06 -5.92
C LYS A 94 -15.39 -2.32 -4.65
N ALA A 95 -16.21 -1.40 -4.14
CA ALA A 95 -15.92 -0.70 -2.88
C ALA A 95 -15.93 -1.65 -1.68
N ALA A 96 -16.85 -2.62 -1.64
CA ALA A 96 -16.86 -3.65 -0.61
C ALA A 96 -15.60 -4.52 -0.67
N LYS A 97 -15.17 -4.94 -1.87
CA LYS A 97 -13.91 -5.66 -2.08
C LYS A 97 -12.71 -4.83 -1.64
N MET A 98 -12.66 -3.55 -1.99
CA MET A 98 -11.61 -2.63 -1.54
C MET A 98 -11.57 -2.57 -0.01
N GLY A 99 -12.72 -2.40 0.65
CA GLY A 99 -12.80 -2.41 2.11
C GLY A 99 -12.34 -3.71 2.76
N ASP A 100 -12.50 -4.84 2.07
CA ASP A 100 -11.99 -6.14 2.54
C ASP A 100 -10.45 -6.20 2.52
N PHE A 101 -9.81 -5.62 1.50
CA PHE A 101 -8.34 -5.55 1.39
C PHE A 101 -7.72 -4.43 2.24
N VAL A 102 -8.41 -3.30 2.46
CA VAL A 102 -7.94 -2.24 3.38
C VAL A 102 -7.76 -2.76 4.81
N ARG A 103 -8.35 -3.91 5.17
CA ARG A 103 -8.09 -4.56 6.46
C ARG A 103 -6.60 -4.85 6.72
N TYR A 104 -5.76 -4.95 5.69
CA TYR A 104 -4.30 -5.03 5.86
C TYR A 104 -3.71 -3.81 6.58
N SER A 105 -4.31 -2.61 6.44
CA SER A 105 -3.85 -1.40 7.12
C SER A 105 -4.13 -1.42 8.63
N LEU A 106 -4.91 -2.39 9.12
CA LEU A 106 -5.34 -2.46 10.52
C LEU A 106 -4.33 -3.16 11.43
N PHE A 107 -3.22 -3.64 10.88
CA PHE A 107 -2.22 -4.43 11.59
C PHE A 107 -0.90 -3.67 11.71
N ASP A 108 -0.15 -3.96 12.77
CA ASP A 108 1.26 -3.57 12.85
C ASP A 108 2.04 -3.99 11.59
N LYS A 109 3.00 -3.15 11.16
CA LYS A 109 3.78 -3.33 9.94
C LYS A 109 4.41 -4.73 9.81
N TYR A 110 4.79 -5.35 10.92
CA TYR A 110 5.40 -6.68 10.97
C TYR A 110 4.57 -7.68 11.80
N PHE A 111 3.27 -7.40 11.96
CA PHE A 111 2.34 -8.21 12.76
C PHE A 111 2.84 -8.50 14.18
N LYS A 112 3.51 -7.52 14.82
CA LYS A 112 3.90 -7.61 16.23
C LYS A 112 2.73 -7.33 17.15
N GLU A 113 2.71 -8.01 18.30
CA GLU A 113 1.70 -7.78 19.33
C GLU A 113 1.68 -6.32 19.80
N ILE A 114 0.47 -5.76 19.95
CA ILE A 114 0.30 -4.36 20.36
C ILE A 114 0.92 -4.13 21.74
N GLY A 115 1.71 -3.05 21.87
CA GLY A 115 2.43 -2.71 23.09
C GLY A 115 3.84 -3.30 23.19
N CYS A 116 4.25 -4.14 22.23
CA CYS A 116 5.64 -4.54 22.09
C CYS A 116 6.55 -3.31 21.85
N ALA A 117 7.65 -3.22 22.61
CA ALA A 117 8.63 -2.14 22.52
C ALA A 117 10.02 -2.60 22.05
N SER A 118 10.15 -3.83 21.53
CA SER A 118 11.41 -4.41 21.07
C SER A 118 11.29 -5.02 19.67
N THR A 119 12.34 -4.91 18.86
CA THR A 119 12.39 -5.58 17.55
C THR A 119 12.42 -7.11 17.66
N SER A 120 12.77 -7.65 18.84
CA SER A 120 12.86 -9.08 19.11
C SER A 120 11.59 -9.72 19.68
N CYS A 121 10.48 -8.98 19.84
CA CYS A 121 9.24 -9.56 20.37
C CYS A 121 8.75 -10.73 19.51
N THR A 122 8.04 -11.66 20.14
CA THR A 122 7.30 -12.70 19.44
C THR A 122 6.31 -12.08 18.45
N PRO A 123 6.13 -12.66 17.25
CA PRO A 123 5.04 -12.27 16.37
C PRO A 123 3.69 -12.43 17.08
N GLY A 124 2.76 -11.53 16.78
CA GLY A 124 1.38 -11.66 17.24
C GLY A 124 0.72 -12.92 16.66
N LYS A 125 -0.26 -13.45 17.39
CA LYS A 125 -1.19 -14.48 16.91
C LYS A 125 -2.54 -13.87 16.61
N ASP A 126 -3.20 -14.35 15.56
CA ASP A 126 -4.51 -13.90 15.13
C ASP A 126 -4.59 -12.37 15.03
N TYR A 127 -5.43 -11.72 15.85
CA TYR A 127 -5.65 -10.29 15.85
C TYR A 127 -4.89 -9.53 16.96
N SER A 128 -3.94 -10.17 17.64
CA SER A 128 -3.15 -9.51 18.70
C SER A 128 -2.24 -8.39 18.18
N SER A 129 -2.01 -8.32 16.87
CA SER A 129 -1.29 -7.23 16.19
C SER A 129 -2.21 -6.22 15.49
N ALA A 130 -3.53 -6.37 15.62
CA ALA A 130 -4.48 -5.45 15.02
C ALA A 130 -4.66 -4.21 15.92
N THR A 131 -4.36 -3.03 15.38
CA THR A 131 -4.65 -1.74 16.01
C THR A 131 -6.12 -1.34 15.80
N TYR A 132 -6.77 -1.92 14.78
CA TYR A 132 -8.10 -1.52 14.29
C TYR A 132 -8.18 -0.05 13.84
N LEU A 133 -7.04 0.56 13.54
CA LEU A 133 -6.92 1.89 12.98
C LEU A 133 -6.36 1.80 11.56
N ILE A 134 -6.66 2.81 10.75
CA ILE A 134 -6.08 2.99 9.42
C ILE A 134 -4.63 3.47 9.60
N GLY A 135 -3.66 2.56 9.45
CA GLY A 135 -2.22 2.82 9.62
C GLY A 135 -1.43 3.00 8.33
#